data_AF-A0A950VPD8-F1
#
_entry.id   AF-A0A950VPD8-F1
#
_cell.length_a   1.000
_cell.length_b   1.000
_cell.length_c   1.000
_cell.angle_alpha   90.00
_cell.angle_beta   90.00
_cell.angle_gamma   90.00
#
_symmetry.space_group_name_H-M   'P 1'
#
loop_
_entity.id
_entity.type
_entity.pdbx_description
1 polymer ?
#
loop_
_entity_poly.entity_id
_entity_poly.type
_entity_poly.pdbx_seq_one_letter_code
_entity_poly.pdbx_strand_id
1 'polypeptide(L)' 'DAIRSGGKLNAPIEEGAKSALLCHLGNIAYRTGHTLHLDPETHQVVNDPEAQALWTRTYRKGWEPRV' A
#
# COMPACT_ATOMS: atom_id res chain seq x y z
N ASP A 1 -22.64 -0.34 -17.04
CA ASP A 1 -22.17 -0.98 -18.28
C ASP A 1 -21.03 -1.95 -18.10
N ALA A 2 -19.97 -1.61 -17.35
CA ALA A 2 -18.79 -2.47 -17.18
C ALA A 2 -19.03 -3.97 -16.99
N ILE A 3 -20.00 -4.36 -16.15
CA ILE A 3 -20.31 -5.79 -15.89
C ILE A 3 -21.01 -6.47 -17.09
N ARG A 4 -21.94 -5.78 -17.76
CA ARG A 4 -22.80 -6.40 -18.78
C ARG A 4 -22.22 -6.30 -20.19
N SER A 5 -21.46 -5.25 -20.48
CA SER A 5 -20.91 -4.97 -21.81
C SER A 5 -19.38 -4.92 -21.83
N GLY A 6 -18.70 -5.17 -20.71
CA GLY A 6 -17.24 -5.07 -20.63
C GLY A 6 -16.70 -3.65 -20.75
N GLY A 7 -17.55 -2.63 -20.57
CA GLY A 7 -17.13 -1.23 -20.58
C GLY A 7 -16.13 -0.87 -19.48
N LYS A 8 -15.46 0.28 -19.62
CA LYS A 8 -14.47 0.76 -18.65
C LYS A 8 -15.08 0.94 -17.26
N LEU A 9 -14.34 0.55 -16.22
CA LEU A 9 -14.69 0.84 -14.83
C LEU A 9 -14.51 2.33 -14.54
N ASN A 10 -15.49 2.94 -13.87
CA ASN A 10 -15.37 4.32 -13.37
C ASN A 10 -14.32 4.44 -12.27
N ALA A 11 -14.17 3.39 -11.47
CA ALA A 11 -13.15 3.26 -10.42
C ALA A 11 -12.51 1.88 -10.52
N PRO A 12 -11.44 1.72 -11.32
CA PRO A 12 -10.66 0.49 -11.37
C PRO A 12 -10.06 0.15 -10.01
N ILE A 13 -9.71 -1.12 -9.79
CA ILE A 13 -9.19 -1.60 -8.50
C ILE A 13 -7.87 -0.91 -8.13
N GLU A 14 -7.08 -0.55 -9.13
CA GLU A 14 -5.80 0.13 -9.00
C GLU A 14 -5.96 1.48 -8.28
N GLU A 15 -7.04 2.22 -8.55
CA GLU A 15 -7.32 3.50 -7.87
C GLU A 15 -7.71 3.29 -6.40
N GLY A 16 -8.46 2.23 -6.10
CA GLY A 16 -8.75 1.82 -4.72
C GLY A 16 -7.49 1.41 -3.96
N ALA A 17 -6.61 0.64 -4.61
CA ALA A 17 -5.35 0.18 -4.02
C ALA A 17 -4.42 1.36 -3.69
N LYS A 18 -4.26 2.34 -4.60
CA LYS A 18 -3.48 3.56 -4.35
C LYS A 18 -4.04 4.36 -3.17
N SER A 19 -5.37 4.51 -3.10
CA SER A 19 -6.02 5.26 -2.02
C SER A 19 -5.78 4.62 -0.65
N ALA A 20 -5.90 3.30 -0.56
CA ALA A 20 -5.61 2.56 0.67
C ALA A 20 -4.13 2.65 1.05
N LEU A 21 -3.22 2.52 0.08
CA LEU A 21 -1.78 2.65 0.29
C LEU A 21 -1.41 4.03 0.88
N LEU A 22 -1.98 5.12 0.36
CA LEU A 22 -1.72 6.48 0.86
C LEU A 22 -2.10 6.64 2.34
N CYS A 23 -3.22 6.06 2.77
CA CYS A 23 -3.61 6.07 4.18
C CYS A 23 -2.56 5.36 5.07
N HIS A 24 -2.02 4.24 4.61
CA HIS A 24 -0.98 3.51 5.34
C HIS A 24 0.34 4.27 5.38
N LEU A 25 0.77 4.83 4.25
CA LEU A 25 1.97 5.66 4.16
C LEU A 25 1.88 6.89 5.07
N GLY A 26 0.72 7.54 5.14
CA GLY A 26 0.48 8.65 6.06
C GLY A 26 0.66 8.25 7.53
N ASN A 27 0.16 7.07 7.90
CA ASN A 27 0.36 6.54 9.26
C ASN A 27 1.83 6.20 9.55
N ILE A 28 2.57 5.68 8.56
CA ILE A 28 4.00 5.39 8.72
C ILE A 28 4.77 6.70 8.90
N ALA A 29 4.57 7.69 8.01
CA ALA A 29 5.22 9.00 8.09
C ALA A 29 4.93 9.71 9.42
N TYR A 30 3.69 9.62 9.91
CA TYR A 30 3.32 10.16 11.22
C TYR A 30 4.08 9.48 12.38
N ARG A 31 4.22 8.15 12.33
CA ARG A 31 4.88 7.37 13.38
C ARG A 31 6.40 7.53 13.40
N THR A 32 7.02 7.68 12.24
CA THR A 32 8.48 7.88 12.10
C THR A 32 8.86 9.36 12.20
N GLY A 33 7.90 10.29 12.05
CA GLY A 33 8.10 11.71 12.24
C GLY A 33 8.84 12.42 11.11
N HIS A 34 8.93 11.80 9.92
CA HIS A 34 9.65 12.37 8.78
C HIS A 34 9.00 12.01 7.43
N THR A 35 9.48 12.65 6.36
CA THR A 35 8.98 12.42 5.01
C THR A 35 9.49 11.09 4.46
N LEU A 36 8.59 10.29 3.89
CA LEU A 36 8.95 9.03 3.25
C LEU A 36 9.32 9.27 1.79
N HIS A 37 10.41 8.64 1.35
CA HIS A 37 10.77 8.56 -0.07
C HIS A 37 10.35 7.20 -0.61
N LEU A 38 9.66 7.20 -1.75
CA LEU A 38 9.10 5.99 -2.35
C LEU A 38 9.74 5.73 -3.71
N ASP A 39 9.88 4.45 -4.04
CA ASP A 39 10.14 4.00 -5.40
C ASP A 39 8.86 4.24 -6.24
N PRO A 40 8.94 4.94 -7.40
CA PRO A 40 7.77 5.27 -8.21
C PRO A 40 7.16 4.07 -8.95
N GLU A 41 7.89 2.96 -9.11
CA GLU A 41 7.42 1.75 -9.76
C GLU A 41 6.79 0.79 -8.75
N THR A 42 7.44 0.60 -7.60
CA THR A 42 7.00 -0.37 -6.58
C THR A 42 6.17 0.25 -5.46
N HIS A 43 6.20 1.58 -5.33
CA HIS A 43 5.59 2.37 -4.24
C HIS A 43 6.09 1.99 -2.83
N GLN A 44 7.22 1.30 -2.73
CA GLN A 44 7.83 0.92 -1.45
C GLN A 44 8.71 2.05 -0.91
N VAL A 45 8.82 2.11 0.43
CA VAL A 45 9.72 3.05 1.09
C VAL A 45 11.18 2.66 0.82
N VAL A 46 11.99 3.62 0.39
CA VAL A 46 13.42 3.42 0.10
C VAL A 46 14.30 4.11 1.14
N ASN A 47 15.45 3.50 1.46
CA ASN A 47 16.49 4.04 2.35
C ASN A 47 16.04 4.41 3.77
N ASP A 48 14.96 3.80 4.27
CA ASP A 48 14.42 4.08 5.61
C ASP A 48 14.03 2.78 6.33
N PRO A 49 14.98 2.19 7.09
CA PRO A 49 14.75 0.95 7.82
C PRO A 49 13.66 1.05 8.89
N GLU A 50 13.44 2.24 9.47
CA GLU A 50 12.44 2.45 10.51
C GLU A 50 11.03 2.38 9.93
N ALA A 51 10.78 3.07 8.81
CA ALA A 51 9.52 2.97 8.10
C ALA A 51 9.29 1.57 7.50
N GLN A 52 10.35 0.94 6.97
CA GLN A 52 10.24 -0.42 6.43
C GLN A 52 9.84 -1.45 7.50
N ALA A 53 10.25 -1.26 8.76
CA ALA A 53 9.82 -2.10 9.87
C ALA A 53 8.29 -2.01 10.13
N LEU A 54 7.63 -0.93 9.71
CA LEU A 54 6.20 -0.72 9.83
C LEU A 54 5.40 -1.16 8.60
N TRP A 55 6.08 -1.59 7.54
CA TRP A 55 5.47 -1.97 6.25
C TRP A 55 4.62 -3.23 6.34
N THR A 56 5.04 -4.16 7.19
CA THR A 56 4.32 -5.42 7.42
C THR A 56 3.90 -5.51 8.87
N ARG A 57 2.93 -6.40 9.12
CA ARG A 57 2.52 -6.77 10.47
C ARG A 57 3.06 -8.15 10.79
N THR A 58 3.34 -8.40 12.06
CA THR A 58 3.56 -9.77 12.53
C THR A 58 2.22 -10.52 12.46
N TYR A 59 2.12 -11.48 11.55
CA TYR A 59 0.95 -12.35 11.46
C TYR A 59 0.97 -13.39 12.59
N ARG A 60 -0.22 -13.82 13.02
CA ARG A 60 -0.33 -14.95 13.94
C ARG A 60 0.21 -16.21 13.24
N LYS A 61 0.93 -17.06 13.99
CA LYS A 61 1.44 -18.35 13.49
C LYS A 61 0.35 -19.13 12.74
N GLY A 62 0.62 -19.51 11.50
CA GLY A 62 -0.29 -20.23 10.60
C GLY A 62 -1.23 -19.35 9.77
N TRP A 63 -1.16 -18.02 9.92
CA TRP A 63 -1.93 -17.03 9.16
C TRP A 63 -1.03 -16.14 8.29
N GLU A 64 0.20 -16.56 8.03
CA GLU A 64 1.12 -15.87 7.14
C GLU A 64 0.56 -15.89 5.70
N PRO A 65 0.56 -14.75 4.98
CA PRO A 65 0.15 -14.71 3.58
C PRO A 65 1.02 -15.66 2.75
N ARG A 66 0.38 -16.44 1.87
CA ARG A 66 1.07 -17.17 0.81
C ARG A 66 0.99 -16.28 -0.43
N VAL A 67 2.07 -15.56 -0.69
CA VAL A 67 2.25 -14.69 -1.86
C VAL A 67 2.97 -15.47 -2.96
#